data_AF-A0A1F2X2Y3-F1
#
_entry.id   AF-A0A1F2X2Y3-F1
#
_cell.length_a   1.000
_cell.length_b   1.000
_cell.length_c   1.000
_cell.angle_alpha   90.00
_cell.angle_beta   90.00
_cell.angle_gamma   90.00
#
_symmetry.space_group_name_H-M   'P 1'
#
loop_
_entity.id
_entity.type
_entity.pdbx_description
1 polymer ?
#
loop_
_entity_poly.entity_id
_entity_poly.type
_entity_poly.pdbx_seq_one_letter_code
_entity_poly.pdbx_strand_id
1 'polypeptide(L)' 'MEERPWAAYASCRDADAELFFSPHDDDAAAAKTICGGCPVAAECLVWALETRVRYGIWGGTTERERRRMLRKSA' A
#
# COMPACT_ATOMS: atom_id res chain seq x y z
N MET A 1 -8.22 8.96 -18.64
CA MET A 1 -8.39 8.22 -17.36
C MET A 1 -7.03 7.65 -17.07
N GLU A 2 -6.40 7.98 -15.93
CA GLU A 2 -5.04 7.53 -15.63
C GLU A 2 -5.06 6.01 -15.41
N GLU A 3 -4.83 5.26 -16.50
CA GLU A 3 -4.69 3.82 -16.44
C GLU A 3 -3.46 3.53 -15.58
N ARG A 4 -3.64 2.73 -14.53
CA ARG A 4 -2.57 2.21 -13.68
C ARG A 4 -2.36 0.75 -14.09
N PRO A 5 -1.59 0.46 -15.15
CA PRO A 5 -1.55 -0.89 -15.74
C PRO A 5 -0.95 -1.90 -14.76
N TRP A 6 -0.02 -1.45 -13.91
CA TRP A 6 0.54 -2.24 -12.82
C TRP A 6 -0.52 -2.71 -11.81
N ALA A 7 -1.59 -1.93 -11.58
CA ALA A 7 -2.62 -2.27 -10.61
C ALA A 7 -3.44 -3.49 -11.03
N ALA A 8 -3.38 -3.91 -12.30
CA ALA A 8 -3.99 -5.16 -12.77
C ALA A 8 -3.25 -6.41 -12.24
N TYR A 9 -1.96 -6.28 -11.92
CA TYR A 9 -1.10 -7.36 -11.43
C TYR A 9 -0.96 -7.38 -9.90
N ALA A 10 -1.74 -6.55 -9.19
CA ALA A 10 -1.65 -6.46 -7.74
C ALA A 10 -2.29 -7.68 -7.05
N SER A 11 -1.51 -8.39 -6.24
CA SER A 11 -1.98 -9.59 -5.50
C SER A 11 -3.09 -9.29 -4.49
N CYS A 12 -3.26 -8.03 -4.08
CA CYS A 12 -4.33 -7.63 -3.17
C CYS A 12 -5.73 -7.61 -3.83
N ARG A 13 -5.82 -7.72 -5.16
CA ARG A 13 -7.12 -7.74 -5.88
C ARG A 13 -7.98 -8.95 -5.53
N ASP A 14 -7.32 -10.07 -5.22
CA ASP A 14 -7.98 -11.34 -4.89
C ASP A 14 -8.15 -11.54 -3.37
N ALA A 15 -7.71 -10.55 -2.58
CA ALA A 15 -7.78 -10.57 -1.13
C ALA A 15 -8.94 -9.70 -0.62
N ASP A 16 -9.33 -9.93 0.64
CA ASP A 16 -10.34 -9.11 1.30
C ASP A 16 -9.84 -7.68 1.50
N ALA A 17 -10.62 -6.70 1.05
CA ALA A 17 -10.31 -5.29 1.17
C ALA A 17 -10.21 -4.83 2.64
N GLU A 18 -10.95 -5.46 3.57
CA GLU A 18 -10.92 -5.08 4.99
C GLU A 18 -9.53 -5.23 5.60
N LEU A 19 -8.72 -6.17 5.09
CA LEU A 19 -7.33 -6.36 5.52
C LEU A 19 -6.45 -5.13 5.21
N PHE A 20 -6.76 -4.41 4.14
CA PHE A 20 -5.96 -3.26 3.68
C PHE A 20 -6.48 -1.94 4.22
N PHE A 21 -7.70 -1.88 4.74
CA PHE A 21 -8.36 -0.65 5.21
C PHE A 21 -8.76 -0.69 6.68
N SER A 22 -8.17 -1.58 7.49
CA SER A 22 -8.41 -1.60 8.95
C SER A 22 -8.09 -0.24 9.60
N PRO A 23 -8.91 0.23 10.56
CA PRO A 23 -8.62 1.42 11.35
C PRO A 23 -7.43 1.25 12.31
N HIS A 24 -6.98 0.02 12.56
CA HIS A 24 -5.88 -0.25 13.47
C HIS A 24 -4.62 -0.70 12.70
N ASP A 25 -3.51 0.03 12.90
CA ASP A 25 -2.20 -0.31 12.32
C ASP A 25 -1.72 -1.73 12.73
N ASP A 26 -2.20 -2.27 13.85
CA ASP A 26 -1.82 -3.58 14.39
C ASP A 26 -2.38 -4.74 13.56
N ASP A 27 -3.46 -4.51 12.81
CA ASP A 27 -4.06 -5.49 11.89
C ASP A 27 -3.31 -5.56 10.54
N ALA A 28 -2.30 -4.70 10.34
CA ALA A 28 -1.60 -4.59 9.08
C ALA A 28 -0.75 -5.81 8.72
N ALA A 29 -0.47 -6.71 9.67
CA ALA A 29 0.44 -7.84 9.46
C ALA A 29 0.01 -8.75 8.30
N ALA A 30 -1.30 -9.04 8.20
CA ALA A 30 -1.85 -9.88 7.14
C ALA A 30 -1.70 -9.21 5.77
N ALA A 31 -2.13 -7.95 5.64
CA ALA A 31 -1.99 -7.19 4.40
C ALA A 31 -0.53 -6.97 3.99
N LYS A 32 0.37 -6.72 4.95
CA LYS A 32 1.82 -6.62 4.70
C LYS A 32 2.41 -7.91 4.15
N THR A 33 1.93 -9.06 4.63
CA THR A 33 2.36 -10.38 4.12
C THR A 33 1.97 -10.54 2.64
N ILE A 34 0.75 -10.15 2.28
CA ILE A 34 0.29 -10.15 0.88
C ILE A 34 1.12 -9.19 0.03
N CYS A 35 1.37 -7.97 0.53
CA CYS A 35 2.21 -7.01 -0.17
C CYS A 35 3.65 -7.49 -0.36
N GLY A 36 4.20 -8.28 0.58
CA GLY A 36 5.57 -8.79 0.50
C GLY A 36 5.82 -9.74 -0.67
N GLY A 37 4.79 -10.43 -1.17
CA GLY A 37 4.85 -11.28 -2.36
C GLY A 37 4.31 -10.61 -3.63
N CYS A 38 3.87 -9.35 -3.55
CA CYS A 38 3.19 -8.67 -4.66
C CYS A 38 4.21 -8.16 -5.69
N PRO A 39 4.09 -8.51 -6.99
CA PRO A 39 5.07 -8.14 -8.01
C PRO A 39 5.13 -6.62 -8.27
N VAL A 40 4.06 -5.90 -7.93
CA VAL A 40 3.91 -4.45 -8.15
C VAL A 40 3.97 -3.64 -6.85
N ALA A 41 4.54 -4.22 -5.79
CA ALA A 41 4.62 -3.56 -4.48
C ALA A 41 5.39 -2.23 -4.54
N ALA A 42 6.45 -2.17 -5.35
CA ALA A 42 7.29 -0.98 -5.51
C ALA A 42 6.52 0.16 -6.20
N GLU A 43 5.89 -0.11 -7.35
CA GLU A 43 5.07 0.86 -8.09
C GLU A 43 3.88 1.33 -7.24
N CYS A 44 3.26 0.41 -6.50
CA CYS A 44 2.19 0.71 -5.56
C CYS A 44 2.65 1.67 -4.46
N LEU A 45 3.85 1.46 -3.89
CA LEU A 45 4.41 2.35 -2.87
C LEU A 45 4.73 3.74 -3.44
N VAL A 46 5.40 3.80 -4.60
CA VAL A 46 5.74 5.07 -5.26
C VAL A 46 4.48 5.89 -5.51
N TRP A 47 3.48 5.28 -6.13
CA TRP A 47 2.21 5.95 -6.40
C TRP A 47 1.53 6.45 -5.11
N ALA A 48 1.54 5.65 -4.04
CA ALA A 48 0.94 6.03 -2.77
C ALA A 48 1.67 7.20 -2.07
N LEU A 49 2.99 7.29 -2.25
CA LEU A 49 3.81 8.41 -1.75
C LEU A 49 3.56 9.68 -2.56
N GLU A 50 3.56 9.59 -3.89
CA GLU A 50 3.34 10.73 -4.81
C GLU A 50 1.96 11.35 -4.63
N THR A 51 0.93 10.50 -4.55
CA THR A 51 -0.47 10.94 -4.37
C THR A 51 -0.84 11.21 -2.92
N ARG A 52 0.07 10.95 -1.97
CA ARG A 52 -0.12 11.11 -0.53
C ARG A 52 -1.41 10.43 -0.04
N VAL A 53 -1.64 9.18 -0.45
CA VAL A 53 -2.83 8.44 -0.02
C VAL A 53 -2.86 8.31 1.51
N ARG A 54 -3.98 8.75 2.07
CA ARG A 54 -4.17 8.88 3.53
C ARG A 54 -4.58 7.59 4.23
N TYR A 55 -5.21 6.65 3.54
CA TYR A 55 -5.81 5.49 4.18
C TYR A 55 -5.31 4.18 3.60
N GLY A 56 -5.28 3.18 4.47
CA GLY A 56 -4.96 1.81 4.13
C GLY A 56 -3.49 1.52 3.85
N ILE A 57 -3.25 0.26 3.49
CA ILE A 57 -1.95 -0.33 3.28
C ILE A 57 -1.62 -0.33 1.78
N TRP A 58 -0.49 0.30 1.45
CA TRP A 58 -0.03 0.45 0.06
C TRP A 58 1.43 0.06 -0.02
N GLY A 59 1.79 -0.80 -0.97
CA GLY A 59 3.15 -1.29 -1.15
C GLY A 59 3.78 -1.85 0.13
N GLY A 60 2.97 -2.50 0.99
CA GLY A 60 3.42 -3.06 2.26
C GLY A 60 3.64 -2.04 3.38
N THR A 61 3.11 -0.82 3.26
CA THR A 61 3.27 0.25 4.25
C THR A 61 1.94 0.78 4.77
N THR A 62 1.86 1.08 6.06
CA THR A 62 0.75 1.84 6.65
C THR A 62 0.88 3.33 6.33
N GLU A 63 -0.20 4.10 6.54
CA GLU A 63 -0.14 5.56 6.42
C GLU A 63 0.98 6.15 7.28
N ARG A 64 1.09 5.69 8.53
CA ARG A 64 2.10 6.16 9.49
C ARG A 64 3.51 5.90 8.99
N GLU A 65 3.76 4.76 8.35
CA GLU A 65 5.05 4.44 7.73
C GLU A 65 5.35 5.36 6.55
N ARG A 66 4.38 5.56 5.64
CA ARG A 66 4.54 6.49 4.50
C ARG A 66 4.83 7.92 4.96
N ARG A 67 4.14 8.41 5.99
CA ARG A 67 4.42 9.73 6.58
C ARG A 67 5.83 9.82 7.14
N ARG A 68 6.38 8.76 7.74
CA ARG A 68 7.78 8.73 8.20
C ARG A 68 8.76 8.74 7.03
N MET A 69 8.46 8.05 5.93
CA MET A 69 9.29 8.05 4.72
C MET A 69 9.39 9.45 4.13
N LEU A 70 8.24 10.12 3.91
CA LEU A 70 8.21 11.49 3.37
C LEU A 70 8.97 12.50 4.23
N ARG A 71 8.99 12.32 5.57
CA ARG A 71 9.76 13.16 6.49
C ARG A 71 11.27 12.91 6.45
N LYS A 72 11.72 11.73 6.03
CA LYS A 72 13.15 11.40 5.89
C LYS A 72 13.71 11.82 4.52
N SER A 73 12.84 12.04 3.55
CA SER A 73 13.18 12.49 2.19
C SER A 73 13.19 14.03 2.05
N ALA A 74 12.90 14.76 3.14
CA ALA A 74 12.97 16.21 3.26
C ALA A 74 14.18 16.60 4.10
#